data_AF-A0A537BSC4-F1
#
_entry.id   AF-A0A537BSC4-F1
#
_cell.length_a   1.000
_cell.length_b   1.000
_cell.length_c   1.000
_cell.angle_alpha   90.00
_cell.angle_beta   90.00
_cell.angle_gamma   90.00
#
_symmetry.space_group_name_H-M   'P 1'
#
loop_
_entity.id
_entity.type
_entity.pdbx_description
1 polymer ?
#
loop_
_entity_poly.entity_id
_entity_poly.type
_entity_poly.pdbx_seq_one_letter_code
_entity_poly.pdbx_strand_id
1 'polypeptide(L)'
;MNAPALRNHRVVAPRACRGVSLVELIVFIVVTGIVAAALIAGMAAAVRTAPVPRVMHQGLQLAQGRMELILAQRKSLGFSNFTSATFDPCQPPGGAQEACLAPAAYAATACFYTGAGTCAFGAANTCQSGNVDYKCVRVRVTGSDGSTLTQLDAMVANY
;
A
#
# COMPACT_ATOMS: atom_id res chain seq x y z
N MET A 1 38.68 10.39 88.42
CA MET A 1 37.35 10.53 87.80
C MET A 1 37.57 10.76 86.32
N ASN A 2 37.14 9.83 85.45
CA ASN A 2 36.89 10.07 84.03
C ASN A 2 36.13 8.84 83.51
N ALA A 3 34.85 9.03 83.19
CA ALA A 3 33.97 7.98 82.69
C ALA A 3 34.22 7.75 81.19
N PRO A 4 34.25 6.49 80.70
CA PRO A 4 34.35 6.23 79.27
C PRO A 4 32.99 6.45 78.59
N ALA A 5 32.99 7.30 77.56
CA ALA A 5 31.83 7.54 76.70
C ALA A 5 31.54 6.31 75.82
N LEU A 6 30.37 5.69 76.01
CA LEU A 6 29.88 4.61 75.17
C LEU A 6 29.44 5.16 73.80
N ARG A 7 30.20 4.79 72.77
CA ARG A 7 29.94 5.14 71.37
C ARG A 7 28.81 4.26 70.83
N ASN A 8 27.63 4.84 70.64
CA ASN A 8 26.47 4.16 70.05
C ASN A 8 26.76 3.77 68.59
N HIS A 9 27.17 2.53 68.37
CA HIS A 9 27.14 1.91 67.05
C HIS A 9 25.68 1.65 66.66
N ARG A 10 25.11 2.52 65.82
CA ARG A 10 23.85 2.23 65.13
C ARG A 10 24.09 1.06 64.19
N VAL A 11 23.56 -0.10 64.58
CA VAL A 11 23.42 -1.26 63.69
C VAL A 11 22.41 -0.88 62.62
N VAL A 12 22.87 -0.67 61.39
CA VAL A 12 21.98 -0.59 60.23
C VAL A 12 21.47 -2.00 59.99
N ALA A 13 20.19 -2.23 60.26
CA ALA A 13 19.57 -3.52 60.00
C ALA A 13 19.69 -3.87 58.51
N PRO A 14 20.08 -5.11 58.16
CA PRO A 14 20.12 -5.54 56.78
C PRO A 14 18.70 -5.45 56.19
N ARG A 15 18.56 -4.80 55.02
CA ARG A 15 17.31 -4.87 54.24
C ARG A 15 17.05 -6.34 53.95
N ALA A 16 15.95 -6.87 54.47
CA ALA A 16 15.53 -8.23 54.18
C ALA A 16 15.26 -8.36 52.67
N CYS A 17 16.12 -9.11 51.98
CA CYS A 17 15.81 -9.61 50.64
C CYS A 17 14.63 -10.57 50.79
N ARG A 18 13.41 -10.08 50.54
CA ARG A 18 12.22 -10.91 50.47
C ARG A 18 12.35 -11.80 49.23
N GLY A 19 12.56 -13.10 49.45
CA GLY A 19 12.54 -14.10 48.38
C GLY A 19 11.16 -14.15 47.72
N VAL A 20 11.13 -14.52 46.44
CA VAL A 20 9.90 -14.71 45.68
C VAL A 20 9.19 -15.96 46.18
N SER A 21 7.90 -15.84 46.47
CA SER A 21 7.06 -16.99 46.83
C SER A 21 6.86 -17.90 45.61
N LEU A 22 6.79 -19.22 45.81
CA LEU A 22 6.48 -20.16 44.73
C LEU A 22 5.15 -19.80 44.04
N VAL A 23 4.17 -19.33 44.81
CA VAL A 23 2.88 -18.86 44.28
C VAL A 23 3.05 -17.59 43.44
N GLU A 24 3.90 -16.65 43.89
CA GLU A 24 4.19 -15.41 43.17
C GLU A 24 4.87 -15.67 41.83
N LEU A 25 5.80 -16.64 41.78
CA LEU A 25 6.45 -17.07 40.55
C LEU A 25 5.47 -17.73 39.56
N ILE A 26 4.57 -18.59 40.05
CA ILE A 26 3.53 -19.20 39.20
C ILE A 26 2.62 -18.13 38.61
N VAL A 27 2.14 -17.19 39.44
CA VAL A 27 1.28 -16.09 38.97
C VAL A 27 2.01 -15.24 37.93
N PHE A 28 3.29 -14.94 38.14
CA PHE A 28 4.09 -14.19 37.17
C PHE A 28 4.19 -14.90 35.81
N ILE A 29 4.46 -16.21 35.79
CA ILE A 29 4.53 -17.01 34.55
C ILE A 29 3.16 -17.03 33.85
N VAL A 30 2.06 -17.20 34.59
CA VAL A 30 0.71 -17.22 34.01
C VAL A 30 0.37 -15.88 33.38
N VAL A 31 0.59 -14.77 34.09
CA VAL A 31 0.28 -13.42 33.58
C VAL A 31 1.15 -13.10 32.35
N THR A 32 2.46 -13.33 32.42
CA THR A 32 3.36 -13.10 31.28
C THR A 32 3.04 -14.01 30.11
N GLY A 33 2.66 -15.27 30.35
CA GLY A 33 2.22 -16.21 29.32
C GLY A 33 0.96 -15.74 28.58
N ILE A 34 -0.04 -15.24 29.31
CA ILE A 34 -1.27 -14.68 28.70
C ILE A 34 -0.94 -13.45 27.85
N VAL A 35 -0.11 -12.54 28.37
CA VAL A 35 0.30 -11.33 27.64
C VAL A 35 1.08 -11.69 26.37
N ALA A 36 2.06 -12.58 26.47
CA ALA A 36 2.86 -13.03 25.33
C ALA A 36 1.98 -13.72 24.27
N ALA A 37 1.06 -14.59 24.69
CA ALA A 37 0.13 -15.25 23.77
C ALA A 37 -0.76 -14.26 23.03
N ALA A 38 -1.30 -13.24 23.73
CA ALA A 38 -2.11 -12.20 23.12
C ALA A 38 -1.31 -11.37 22.09
N LEU A 39 -0.06 -11.02 22.40
CA LEU A 39 0.81 -10.30 21.48
C LEU A 39 1.13 -11.11 20.22
N ILE A 40 1.47 -12.40 20.39
CA ILE A 40 1.76 -13.29 19.27
C ILE A 40 0.52 -13.48 18.39
N ALA A 41 -0.66 -13.65 19.00
CA ALA A 41 -1.92 -13.78 18.26
C ALA A 41 -2.24 -12.50 17.45
N GLY A 42 -2.04 -11.32 18.05
CA GLY A 42 -2.21 -10.03 17.38
C GLY A 42 -1.25 -9.85 16.20
N MET A 43 0.03 -10.16 16.38
CA MET A 43 1.03 -10.10 15.31
C MET A 43 0.73 -11.11 14.19
N ALA A 44 0.32 -12.34 14.54
CA ALA A 44 -0.06 -13.35 13.56
C ALA A 44 -1.29 -12.95 12.73
N ALA A 45 -2.24 -12.23 13.32
CA ALA A 45 -3.36 -11.66 12.57
C ALA A 45 -2.90 -10.57 11.59
N ALA A 46 -2.03 -9.66 12.02
CA ALA A 46 -1.50 -8.59 11.17
C ALA A 46 -0.61 -9.12 10.01
N VAL A 47 0.21 -10.14 10.27
CA VAL A 47 1.06 -10.75 9.23
C VAL A 47 0.22 -11.47 8.17
N ARG A 48 -0.89 -12.10 8.56
CA ARG A 48 -1.80 -12.77 7.62
C ARG A 48 -2.50 -11.80 6.69
N THR A 49 -2.75 -10.56 7.12
CA THR A 49 -3.40 -9.53 6.29
C THR A 49 -2.43 -8.64 5.53
N ALA A 50 -1.14 -8.67 5.87
CA ALA A 50 -0.07 -7.91 5.21
C ALA A 50 0.07 -8.11 3.67
N PRO A 51 -0.26 -9.25 3.05
CA PRO A 51 -0.13 -9.41 1.59
C PRO A 51 -1.09 -8.51 0.80
N VAL A 52 -2.27 -8.22 1.36
CA VAL A 52 -3.34 -7.47 0.68
C VAL A 52 -2.91 -6.03 0.33
N PRO A 53 -2.43 -5.20 1.29
CA PRO A 53 -1.99 -3.86 0.96
C PRO A 53 -0.81 -3.87 -0.01
N ARG A 54 0.11 -4.84 0.09
CA ARG A 54 1.26 -4.94 -0.83
C ARG A 54 0.82 -5.08 -2.30
N VAL A 55 -0.12 -5.99 -2.57
CA VAL A 55 -0.61 -6.24 -3.94
C VAL A 55 -1.36 -5.01 -4.47
N MET A 56 -2.15 -4.35 -3.62
CA MET A 56 -2.84 -3.11 -3.98
C MET A 56 -1.86 -1.97 -4.27
N HIS A 57 -0.82 -1.78 -3.44
CA HIS A 57 0.20 -0.77 -3.66
C HIS A 57 0.99 -1.01 -4.95
N GLN A 58 1.33 -2.26 -5.24
CA GLN A 58 2.01 -2.60 -6.49
C GLN A 58 1.10 -2.35 -7.70
N GLY A 59 -0.17 -2.70 -7.61
CA GLY A 59 -1.17 -2.41 -8.64
C GLY A 59 -1.33 -0.90 -8.89
N LEU A 60 -1.39 -0.11 -7.82
CA LEU A 60 -1.43 1.35 -7.88
C LEU A 60 -0.19 1.95 -8.54
N GLN A 61 1.01 1.53 -8.14
CA GLN A 61 2.26 2.02 -8.73
C GLN A 61 2.33 1.72 -10.23
N LEU A 62 1.90 0.52 -10.64
CA LEU A 62 1.87 0.14 -12.04
C LEU A 62 0.83 0.94 -12.83
N ALA A 63 -0.35 1.17 -12.26
CA ALA A 63 -1.39 1.99 -12.86
C ALA A 63 -0.94 3.45 -13.01
N GLN A 64 -0.30 4.00 -11.98
CA GLN A 64 0.25 5.36 -11.97
C GLN A 64 1.36 5.51 -13.02
N GLY A 65 2.32 4.59 -13.07
CA GLY A 65 3.39 4.64 -14.07
C GLY A 65 2.86 4.58 -15.51
N ARG A 66 1.84 3.75 -15.76
CA ARG A 66 1.14 3.73 -17.05
C ARG A 66 0.43 5.04 -17.35
N MET A 67 -0.27 5.60 -16.37
CA MET A 67 -1.00 6.85 -16.55
C MET A 67 -0.05 8.02 -16.79
N GLU A 68 1.07 8.10 -16.08
CA GLU A 68 2.10 9.11 -16.29
C GLU A 68 2.70 9.04 -17.69
N LEU A 69 2.96 7.82 -18.19
CA LEU A 69 3.47 7.63 -19.53
C LEU A 69 2.46 8.09 -20.61
N ILE A 70 1.18 7.79 -20.43
CA ILE A 70 0.11 8.27 -21.32
C ILE A 70 -0.02 9.79 -21.27
N LEU A 71 0.07 10.40 -20.09
CA LEU A 71 0.03 11.87 -19.96
C LEU A 71 1.29 12.53 -20.54
N ALA A 72 2.44 11.88 -20.45
CA ALA A 72 3.67 12.32 -21.11
C ALA A 72 3.51 12.26 -22.64
N GLN A 73 2.85 11.21 -23.16
CA GLN A 73 2.52 11.08 -24.58
C GLN A 73 1.58 12.21 -25.06
N ARG A 74 0.62 12.63 -24.23
CA ARG A 74 -0.20 13.82 -24.51
C ARG A 74 0.66 15.08 -24.63
N LYS A 75 1.67 15.24 -23.75
CA LYS A 75 2.56 16.40 -23.79
C LYS A 75 3.46 16.41 -25.04
N SER A 76 3.89 15.24 -25.53
CA SER A 76 4.73 15.16 -26.73
C SER A 76 3.94 15.33 -28.03
N LEU A 77 2.78 14.70 -28.16
CA LEU A 77 1.96 14.71 -29.37
C LEU A 77 1.06 15.96 -29.49
N GLY A 78 0.72 16.58 -28.35
CA GLY A 78 -0.28 17.63 -28.25
C GLY A 78 -1.72 17.08 -28.26
N PHE A 79 -2.69 17.94 -27.96
CA PHE A 79 -4.09 17.51 -27.80
C PHE A 79 -4.66 16.89 -29.07
N SER A 80 -4.45 17.50 -30.26
CA SER A 80 -5.03 17.02 -31.51
C SER A 80 -4.58 15.60 -31.88
N ASN A 81 -3.27 15.33 -31.78
CA ASN A 81 -2.68 14.04 -32.13
C ASN A 81 -2.80 12.98 -31.02
N PHE A 82 -3.33 13.33 -29.84
CA PHE A 82 -3.63 12.39 -28.77
C PHE A 82 -4.96 11.69 -29.03
N THR A 83 -4.93 10.54 -29.70
CA THR A 83 -6.13 9.82 -30.20
C THR A 83 -6.14 8.38 -29.70
N SER A 84 -7.22 7.63 -29.95
CA SER A 84 -7.31 6.20 -29.59
C SER A 84 -6.20 5.32 -30.17
N ALA A 85 -5.53 5.75 -31.25
CA ALA A 85 -4.43 5.01 -31.86
C ALA A 85 -3.05 5.40 -31.30
N THR A 86 -2.94 6.52 -30.60
CA THR A 86 -1.64 7.16 -30.27
C THR A 86 -1.49 7.52 -28.80
N PHE A 87 -2.55 7.39 -27.99
CA PHE A 87 -2.57 7.78 -26.58
C PHE A 87 -1.68 6.90 -25.71
N ASP A 88 -1.65 5.60 -25.97
CA ASP A 88 -0.88 4.63 -25.20
C ASP A 88 0.34 4.20 -26.00
N PRO A 89 1.55 4.66 -25.61
CA PRO A 89 2.77 4.22 -26.27
C PRO A 89 3.04 2.72 -26.04
N CYS A 90 2.37 2.07 -25.08
CA CYS A 90 2.48 0.64 -24.83
C CYS A 90 1.62 -0.22 -25.76
N GLN A 91 0.69 0.37 -26.50
CA GLN A 91 -0.09 -0.31 -27.54
C GLN A 91 0.62 -0.19 -28.91
N PRO A 92 0.46 -1.16 -29.82
CA PRO A 92 0.99 -1.06 -31.18
C PRO A 92 0.51 0.24 -31.87
N PRO A 93 1.39 0.93 -32.62
CA PRO A 93 2.68 0.46 -33.15
C PRO A 93 3.87 0.59 -32.16
N GLY A 94 3.65 1.11 -30.94
CA GLY A 94 4.70 1.35 -29.96
C GLY A 94 5.33 0.08 -29.35
N GLY A 95 4.58 -1.02 -29.31
CA GLY A 95 5.04 -2.40 -29.06
C GLY A 95 5.93 -2.60 -27.83
N ALA A 96 5.41 -3.20 -26.76
CA ALA A 96 6.14 -3.79 -25.62
C ALA A 96 7.51 -3.13 -25.30
N GLN A 97 7.57 -1.81 -25.19
CA GLN A 97 8.78 -1.16 -24.68
C GLN A 97 9.04 -1.67 -23.25
N GLU A 98 10.27 -1.61 -22.76
CA GLU A 98 10.60 -2.05 -21.40
C GLU A 98 9.76 -1.32 -20.33
N ALA A 99 9.49 -0.02 -20.54
CA ALA A 99 8.57 0.77 -19.70
C ALA A 99 7.12 0.22 -19.72
N CYS A 100 6.81 -0.58 -20.75
CA CYS A 100 5.55 -1.24 -21.02
C CYS A 100 5.47 -2.70 -20.57
N LEU A 101 6.51 -3.22 -19.92
CA LEU A 101 6.48 -4.54 -19.32
C LEU A 101 5.96 -4.46 -17.88
N ALA A 102 4.78 -5.02 -17.66
CA ALA A 102 4.32 -5.33 -16.32
C ALA A 102 5.03 -6.59 -15.81
N PRO A 103 5.32 -6.72 -14.50
CA PRO A 103 5.76 -7.99 -13.95
C PRO A 103 4.73 -9.08 -14.27
N ALA A 104 5.18 -10.32 -14.56
CA ALA A 104 4.34 -11.40 -15.12
C ALA A 104 3.05 -11.75 -14.34
N ALA A 105 2.96 -11.35 -13.06
CA ALA A 105 1.77 -11.53 -12.23
C ALA A 105 0.70 -10.44 -12.41
N TYR A 106 0.95 -9.41 -13.23
CA TYR A 106 0.08 -8.25 -13.40
C TYR A 106 -0.11 -7.92 -14.87
N ALA A 107 -1.30 -7.43 -15.21
CA ALA A 107 -1.57 -6.86 -16.52
C ALA A 107 -2.12 -5.44 -16.35
N ALA A 108 -1.55 -4.48 -17.07
CA ALA A 108 -2.04 -3.11 -17.12
C ALA A 108 -2.63 -2.84 -18.50
N THR A 109 -3.92 -2.49 -18.53
CA THR A 109 -4.66 -2.20 -19.77
C THR A 109 -5.18 -0.77 -19.70
N ALA A 110 -4.89 0.01 -20.74
CA ALA A 110 -5.42 1.35 -20.90
C ALA A 110 -6.60 1.38 -21.87
N CYS A 111 -7.46 2.38 -21.72
CA CYS A 111 -8.62 2.62 -22.55
C CYS A 111 -8.75 4.12 -22.80
N PHE A 112 -9.05 4.49 -24.04
CA PHE A 112 -9.26 5.86 -24.47
C PHE A 112 -10.70 6.04 -24.95
N TYR A 113 -11.33 7.14 -24.58
CA TYR A 113 -12.65 7.50 -25.12
C TYR A 113 -12.91 9.00 -25.08
N THR A 114 -13.67 9.47 -26.08
CA THR A 114 -14.22 10.82 -26.18
C THR A 114 -15.75 10.70 -26.11
N GLY A 115 -16.37 11.30 -25.10
CA GLY A 115 -17.79 11.15 -24.83
C GLY A 115 -18.22 9.78 -24.29
N ALA A 116 -19.29 9.18 -24.82
CA ALA A 116 -19.78 7.87 -24.39
C ALA A 116 -18.86 6.76 -24.92
N GLY A 117 -17.92 6.30 -24.10
CA GLY A 117 -17.01 5.21 -24.43
C GLY A 117 -17.45 3.87 -23.88
N THR A 118 -16.96 2.79 -24.47
CA THR A 118 -16.92 1.47 -23.83
C THR A 118 -15.47 1.06 -23.70
N CYS A 119 -15.07 0.66 -22.50
CA CYS A 119 -13.79 0.00 -22.31
C CYS A 119 -14.02 -1.50 -22.35
N ALA A 120 -13.03 -2.27 -22.82
CA ALA A 120 -13.06 -3.74 -22.80
C ALA A 120 -13.28 -4.32 -21.39
N PHE A 121 -13.12 -3.48 -20.37
CA PHE A 121 -13.17 -3.83 -18.96
C PHE A 121 -14.26 -3.11 -18.15
N GLY A 122 -15.26 -2.51 -18.83
CA GLY A 122 -16.43 -1.95 -18.19
C GLY A 122 -17.02 -0.76 -18.95
N ALA A 123 -18.28 -0.43 -18.66
CA ALA A 123 -18.92 0.76 -19.21
C ALA A 123 -18.09 2.00 -18.87
N ALA A 124 -17.73 2.79 -19.89
CA ALA A 124 -17.14 4.09 -19.62
C ALA A 124 -18.29 5.04 -19.27
N ASN A 125 -18.13 5.79 -18.17
CA ASN A 125 -18.97 6.96 -17.97
C ASN A 125 -18.75 7.92 -19.14
N THR A 126 -19.76 8.71 -19.49
CA THR A 126 -19.61 9.76 -20.51
C THR A 126 -18.45 10.67 -20.11
N CYS A 127 -17.38 10.70 -20.91
CA CYS A 127 -16.28 11.65 -20.72
C CYS A 127 -16.87 13.06 -20.81
N GLN A 128 -16.91 13.75 -19.67
CA GLN A 128 -17.47 15.10 -19.53
C GLN A 128 -18.79 15.28 -20.32
N SER A 129 -19.75 14.38 -20.11
CA SER A 129 -21.08 14.42 -20.77
C SER A 129 -21.06 14.42 -22.31
N GLY A 130 -19.99 13.94 -22.95
CA GLY A 130 -19.90 13.95 -24.42
C GLY A 130 -19.03 15.07 -25.00
N ASN A 131 -18.45 15.94 -24.17
CA ASN A 131 -17.70 17.08 -24.67
C ASN A 131 -16.39 16.65 -25.36
N VAL A 132 -16.22 17.04 -26.62
CA VAL A 132 -15.08 16.71 -27.49
C VAL A 132 -13.79 17.46 -27.15
N ASP A 133 -13.88 18.55 -26.38
CA ASP A 133 -12.72 19.25 -25.81
C ASP A 133 -12.06 18.46 -24.67
N TYR A 134 -12.67 17.34 -24.27
CA TYR A 134 -12.16 16.44 -23.25
C TYR A 134 -11.92 15.04 -23.83
N LYS A 135 -10.75 14.50 -23.51
CA LYS A 135 -10.34 13.13 -23.83
C LYS A 135 -10.11 12.39 -22.53
N CYS A 136 -10.79 11.27 -22.33
CA CYS A 136 -10.66 10.49 -21.12
C CYS A 136 -9.81 9.25 -21.36
N VAL A 137 -9.02 8.93 -20.35
CA VAL A 137 -8.17 7.76 -20.31
C VAL A 137 -8.44 7.02 -19.02
N ARG A 138 -8.59 5.71 -19.13
CA ARG A 138 -8.72 4.82 -17.97
C ARG A 138 -7.63 3.77 -18.02
N VAL A 139 -6.95 3.56 -16.91
CA VAL A 139 -5.94 2.50 -16.74
C VAL A 139 -6.44 1.52 -15.70
N ARG A 140 -6.54 0.25 -16.07
CA ARG A 140 -6.90 -0.85 -15.17
C ARG A 140 -5.70 -1.77 -14.99
N VAL A 141 -5.43 -2.15 -13.75
CA VAL A 141 -4.45 -3.19 -13.41
C VAL A 141 -5.17 -4.39 -12.84
N THR A 142 -4.91 -5.56 -13.41
CA THR A 142 -5.42 -6.84 -12.95
C THR A 142 -4.31 -7.72 -12.40
N GLY A 143 -4.64 -8.53 -11.39
CA GLY A 143 -3.76 -9.59 -10.87
C GLY A 143 -3.74 -10.82 -11.79
N SER A 144 -2.93 -11.81 -11.43
CA SER A 144 -2.80 -13.09 -12.14
C SER A 144 -4.09 -13.93 -12.12
N ASP A 145 -4.96 -13.66 -11.16
CA ASP A 145 -6.31 -14.23 -11.02
C ASP A 145 -7.35 -13.52 -11.89
N GLY A 146 -6.96 -12.45 -12.62
CA GLY A 146 -7.84 -11.63 -13.43
C GLY A 146 -8.69 -10.63 -12.63
N SER A 147 -8.55 -10.58 -11.30
CA SER A 147 -9.26 -9.63 -10.47
C SER A 147 -8.75 -8.20 -10.72
N THR A 148 -9.66 -7.22 -10.67
CA THR A 148 -9.26 -5.82 -10.78
C THR A 148 -8.67 -5.36 -9.45
N LEU A 149 -7.37 -5.06 -9.45
CA LEU A 149 -6.67 -4.57 -8.27
C LEU A 149 -6.85 -3.05 -8.15
N THR A 150 -6.77 -2.35 -9.27
CA THR A 150 -6.81 -0.89 -9.29
C THR A 150 -7.32 -0.39 -10.64
N GLN A 151 -8.05 0.72 -10.59
CA GLN A 151 -8.44 1.49 -11.75
C GLN A 151 -8.14 2.97 -11.50
N LEU A 152 -7.50 3.63 -12.46
CA LEU A 152 -7.27 5.07 -12.46
C LEU A 152 -7.96 5.67 -13.68
N ASP A 153 -8.58 6.83 -13.47
CA ASP A 153 -9.24 7.61 -14.50
C ASP A 153 -8.58 8.98 -14.58
N ALA A 154 -8.31 9.44 -15.80
CA ALA A 154 -7.79 10.76 -16.07
C ALA A 154 -8.56 11.41 -17.21
N MET A 155 -8.74 12.72 -17.11
CA MET A 155 -9.28 13.54 -18.18
C MET A 155 -8.19 14.48 -18.69
N VAL A 156 -8.15 14.66 -20.00
CA VAL A 156 -7.27 15.59 -20.69
C VAL A 156 -8.17 16.62 -21.35
N ALA A 157 -7.99 17.89 -21.03
CA ALA A 157 -8.68 18.99 -21.67
C ALA A 157 -7.82 19.62 -22.79
N ASN A 158 -8.51 20.21 -23.77
CA ASN A 158 -7.97 21.10 -24.78
C ASN A 158 -7.88 22.52 -24.19
N TYR A 159 -6.69 22.96 -23.79
CA TYR A 159 -6.39 24.31 -23.34
C TYR A 159 -5.02 24.74 -23.85
#